data_AF-A0A8J3K521-F1
#
_entry.id   AF-A0A8J3K521-F1
#
_cell.length_a   1.000
_cell.length_b   1.000
_cell.length_c   1.000
_cell.angle_alpha   90.00
_cell.angle_beta   90.00
_cell.angle_gamma   90.00
#
_symmetry.space_group_name_H-M   'P 1'
#
loop_
_entity.id
_entity.type
_entity.pdbx_description
1 polymer ?
#
loop_
_entity_poly.entity_id
_entity_poly.type
_entity_poly.pdbx_seq_one_letter_code
_entity_poly.pdbx_strand_id
1 'polypeptide(L)'
;MRPDTHPLTDRPGPQTAAPQAAHTPDETAPYVDARVQVAERLRRMAARFRINAWDLRFADPLAPHALAYLYAQPDRRPRMWQVGAAWQLWLAHPDVRHLPNLLHDLHQQLAPRAAGDGFDIRKELAVGHDEHMTWGDQATYMGAAAISLDTDAGTWDQTCKTATSSADLPAITRVLLTDGTAMICHSRSRAQFNEFTVEASAPMQHGATWPMFDWAQTDADVLRRREPDRDVFRWLGELTDTLNRADNARISALRSTATSHRPRGHR
;
A
#
# COMPACT_ATOMS: atom_id res chain seq x y z
N MET A 1 46.38 -18.48 -64.32
CA MET A 1 46.06 -19.18 -63.06
C MET A 1 44.54 -19.22 -62.93
N ARG A 2 43.90 -20.40 -63.05
CA ARG A 2 42.56 -20.70 -62.49
C ARG A 2 42.82 -21.55 -61.22
N PRO A 3 41.92 -21.69 -60.22
CA PRO A 3 40.44 -21.60 -60.23
C PRO A 3 39.91 -20.76 -59.02
N ASP A 4 38.62 -20.54 -58.69
CA ASP A 4 37.59 -21.49 -58.25
C ASP A 4 36.18 -20.83 -58.19
N THR A 5 35.18 -21.71 -58.22
CA THR A 5 33.73 -21.56 -58.29
C THR A 5 33.01 -21.38 -56.94
N HIS A 6 31.75 -20.91 -57.02
CA HIS A 6 30.58 -21.07 -56.12
C HIS A 6 30.12 -19.84 -55.27
N PRO A 7 28.85 -19.79 -54.80
CA PRO A 7 27.59 -19.73 -55.58
C PRO A 7 26.59 -18.70 -54.99
N LEU A 8 25.37 -18.67 -55.54
CA LEU A 8 24.19 -17.94 -55.04
C LEU A 8 23.90 -18.15 -53.55
N THR A 9 23.50 -17.07 -52.88
CA THR A 9 22.52 -17.00 -51.77
C THR A 9 22.05 -15.55 -51.67
N ASP A 10 20.86 -15.18 -51.25
CA ASP A 10 19.53 -15.77 -51.24
C ASP A 10 18.64 -14.52 -51.03
N ARG A 11 17.60 -14.30 -51.87
CA ARG A 11 16.72 -13.14 -51.66
C ARG A 11 15.87 -13.43 -50.42
N PRO A 12 15.85 -12.57 -49.38
CA PRO A 12 14.91 -12.77 -48.29
C PRO A 12 13.49 -12.63 -48.85
N GLY A 13 12.73 -13.74 -48.81
CA GLY A 13 11.33 -13.79 -49.17
C GLY A 13 10.46 -12.90 -48.26
N PRO A 14 9.17 -12.73 -48.60
CA PRO A 14 8.26 -11.90 -47.82
C PRO A 14 8.21 -12.41 -46.38
N GLN A 15 8.51 -11.52 -45.43
CA GLN A 15 8.32 -11.77 -44.01
C GLN A 15 6.86 -12.13 -43.78
N THR A 16 6.59 -13.41 -43.58
CA THR A 16 5.33 -13.88 -43.01
C THR A 16 5.21 -13.23 -41.64
N ALA A 17 4.35 -12.21 -41.55
CA ALA A 17 3.98 -11.61 -40.28
C ALA A 17 3.52 -12.74 -39.36
N ALA A 18 4.24 -12.94 -38.26
CA ALA A 18 3.81 -13.84 -37.20
C ALA A 18 2.37 -13.46 -36.80
N PRO A 19 1.47 -14.42 -36.57
CA PRO A 19 0.14 -14.10 -36.07
C PRO A 19 0.31 -13.30 -34.79
N GLN A 20 -0.17 -12.05 -34.77
CA GLN A 20 -0.34 -11.30 -33.54
C GLN A 20 -1.25 -12.13 -32.65
N ALA A 21 -0.65 -12.83 -31.68
CA ALA A 21 -1.40 -13.54 -30.66
C ALA A 21 -2.34 -12.52 -30.03
N ALA A 22 -3.63 -12.78 -30.18
CA ALA A 22 -4.68 -12.01 -29.54
C ALA A 22 -4.32 -11.86 -28.06
N HIS A 23 -4.13 -10.62 -27.61
CA HIS A 23 -3.89 -10.32 -26.20
C HIS A 23 -5.11 -10.75 -25.41
N THR A 24 -5.07 -11.94 -24.84
CA THR A 24 -5.95 -12.32 -23.74
C THR A 24 -5.66 -11.33 -22.61
N PRO A 25 -6.65 -10.60 -22.06
CA PRO A 25 -6.44 -9.72 -20.92
C PRO A 25 -5.82 -10.53 -19.78
N ASP A 26 -4.63 -10.15 -19.34
CA ASP A 26 -3.95 -10.80 -18.22
C ASP A 26 -4.72 -10.49 -16.93
N GLU A 27 -5.31 -11.53 -16.33
CA GLU A 27 -6.08 -11.45 -15.09
C GLU A 27 -5.27 -10.91 -13.90
N THR A 28 -3.92 -10.91 -14.00
CA THR A 28 -3.02 -10.40 -12.96
C THR A 28 -2.81 -8.89 -13.03
N ALA A 29 -3.07 -8.25 -14.17
CA ALA A 29 -2.82 -6.83 -14.39
C ALA A 29 -3.48 -5.89 -13.36
N PRO A 30 -4.76 -6.08 -12.97
CA PRO A 30 -5.41 -5.21 -11.98
C PRO A 30 -4.75 -5.29 -10.60
N TYR A 31 -4.23 -6.45 -10.21
CA TYR A 31 -3.57 -6.64 -8.92
C TYR A 31 -2.19 -5.96 -8.88
N VAL A 32 -1.45 -6.01 -9.99
CA VAL A 32 -0.16 -5.31 -10.09
C VAL A 32 -0.36 -3.80 -10.06
N ASP A 33 -1.33 -3.29 -10.82
CA ASP A 33 -1.67 -1.86 -10.82
C ASP A 33 -2.05 -1.36 -9.41
N ALA A 34 -2.89 -2.12 -8.69
CA ALA A 34 -3.26 -1.79 -7.32
C ALA A 34 -2.03 -1.69 -6.38
N ARG A 35 -1.06 -2.60 -6.47
CA ARG A 35 0.15 -2.56 -5.63
C ARG A 35 1.03 -1.34 -5.93
N VAL A 36 1.19 -0.98 -7.21
CA VAL A 36 1.91 0.24 -7.61
C VAL A 36 1.19 1.49 -7.07
N GLN A 37 -0.14 1.54 -7.20
CA GLN A 37 -0.93 2.63 -6.64
C GLN A 37 -0.81 2.73 -5.11
N VAL A 38 -0.77 1.60 -4.40
CA VAL A 38 -0.51 1.57 -2.94
C VAL A 38 0.85 2.20 -2.62
N ALA A 39 1.93 1.77 -3.28
CA ALA A 39 3.27 2.30 -3.02
C ALA A 39 3.34 3.82 -3.29
N GLU A 40 2.80 4.28 -4.42
CA GLU A 40 2.73 5.71 -4.77
C GLU A 40 1.90 6.53 -3.77
N ARG A 41 0.77 5.97 -3.32
CA ARG A 41 -0.10 6.63 -2.35
C ARG A 41 0.62 6.76 -1.00
N LEU A 42 1.27 5.70 -0.55
CA LEU A 42 2.02 5.69 0.71
C LEU A 42 3.25 6.57 0.66
N ARG A 43 3.93 6.70 -0.50
CA ARG A 43 5.00 7.69 -0.70
C ARG A 43 4.52 9.11 -0.40
N ARG A 44 3.35 9.50 -0.96
CA ARG A 44 2.75 10.82 -0.72
C ARG A 44 2.31 10.99 0.73
N MET A 45 1.71 9.95 1.32
CA MET A 45 1.26 9.97 2.71
C MET A 45 2.44 10.08 3.69
N ALA A 46 3.51 9.32 3.50
CA ALA A 46 4.73 9.40 4.30
C ALA A 46 5.40 10.77 4.19
N ALA A 47 5.41 11.38 3.00
CA ALA A 47 5.87 12.76 2.83
C ALA A 47 5.03 13.75 3.64
N ARG A 48 3.69 13.66 3.58
CA ARG A 48 2.79 14.54 4.36
C ARG A 48 2.94 14.31 5.86
N PHE A 49 3.09 13.06 6.30
CA PHE A 49 3.31 12.72 7.70
C PHE A 49 4.61 13.33 8.23
N ARG A 50 5.71 13.22 7.47
CA ARG A 50 7.00 13.88 7.82
C ARG A 50 6.86 15.40 7.98
N ILE A 51 6.13 16.05 7.06
CA ILE A 51 5.88 17.50 7.14
C ILE A 51 5.10 17.82 8.42
N ASN A 52 4.00 17.13 8.67
CA ASN A 52 3.18 17.37 9.86
C ASN A 52 3.96 17.12 11.16
N ALA A 53 4.70 16.01 11.24
CA ALA A 53 5.50 15.68 12.41
C ALA A 53 6.61 16.71 12.66
N TRP A 54 7.24 17.21 11.59
CA TRP A 54 8.21 18.29 11.67
C TRP A 54 7.57 19.57 12.18
N ASP A 55 6.48 20.03 11.57
CA ASP A 55 5.85 21.31 11.91
C ASP A 55 5.30 21.33 13.35
N LEU A 56 4.79 20.20 13.83
CA LEU A 56 4.20 20.07 15.16
C LEU A 56 5.20 19.75 16.28
N ARG A 57 6.48 19.50 15.96
CA ARG A 57 7.49 18.95 16.90
C ARG A 57 7.71 19.74 18.21
N PHE A 58 7.35 21.02 18.25
CA PHE A 58 7.53 21.88 19.42
C PHE A 58 6.24 22.30 20.12
N ALA A 59 5.07 22.01 19.54
CA ALA A 59 3.77 22.41 20.09
C ALA A 59 2.99 21.16 20.52
N ASP A 60 2.43 20.44 19.54
CA ASP A 60 1.68 19.21 19.74
C ASP A 60 2.39 18.05 19.03
N PRO A 61 3.53 17.58 19.56
CA PRO A 61 4.39 16.63 18.87
C PRO A 61 3.60 15.36 18.51
N LEU A 62 3.75 14.88 17.29
CA LEU A 62 3.20 13.59 16.87
C LEU A 62 4.08 12.44 17.33
N ALA A 63 3.47 11.28 17.54
CA ALA A 63 4.20 10.03 17.62
C ALA A 63 5.00 9.80 16.33
N PRO A 64 6.11 9.04 16.38
CA PRO A 64 6.91 8.76 15.18
C PRO A 64 6.25 7.77 14.22
N HIS A 65 5.01 7.35 14.50
CA HIS A 65 4.28 6.33 13.76
C HIS A 65 2.94 6.84 13.24
N ALA A 66 2.53 6.35 12.08
CA ALA A 66 1.22 6.56 11.48
C ALA A 66 0.67 5.24 10.89
N LEU A 67 -0.64 5.09 10.84
CA LEU A 67 -1.30 4.00 10.15
C LEU A 67 -2.07 4.50 8.93
N ALA A 68 -1.99 3.73 7.84
CA ALA A 68 -2.83 3.87 6.67
C ALA A 68 -3.71 2.62 6.51
N TYR A 69 -4.99 2.83 6.29
CA TYR A 69 -5.96 1.81 5.92
C TYR A 69 -6.28 1.96 4.44
N LEU A 70 -5.99 0.93 3.66
CA LEU A 70 -6.02 0.97 2.21
C LEU A 70 -7.35 0.40 1.70
N TYR A 71 -7.88 1.01 0.66
CA TYR A 71 -9.13 0.60 0.03
C TYR A 71 -9.00 0.57 -1.49
N ALA A 72 -9.51 -0.50 -2.10
CA ALA A 72 -9.73 -0.57 -3.54
C ALA A 72 -11.18 -0.16 -3.84
N GLN A 73 -11.36 0.68 -4.85
CA GLN A 73 -12.68 1.10 -5.32
C GLN A 73 -12.67 1.35 -6.83
N PRO A 74 -13.83 1.32 -7.50
CA PRO A 74 -13.91 1.67 -8.91
C PRO A 74 -13.38 3.09 -9.19
N ASP A 75 -12.63 3.25 -10.26
CA ASP A 75 -12.30 4.55 -10.85
C ASP A 75 -13.52 5.06 -11.66
N ARG A 76 -13.56 6.37 -11.92
CA ARG A 76 -14.44 6.99 -12.92
C ARG A 76 -14.22 6.40 -14.33
N ARG A 77 -13.01 5.91 -14.62
CA ARG A 77 -12.69 5.23 -15.88
C ARG A 77 -13.24 3.79 -15.87
N PRO A 78 -13.92 3.34 -16.93
CA PRO A 78 -14.50 1.99 -16.96
C PRO A 78 -13.45 0.90 -16.72
N ARG A 79 -13.78 -0.05 -15.84
CA ARG A 79 -12.95 -1.23 -15.50
C ARG A 79 -11.57 -0.92 -14.89
N MET A 80 -11.36 0.31 -14.45
CA MET A 80 -10.17 0.71 -13.71
C MET A 80 -10.48 0.76 -12.21
N TRP A 81 -9.47 0.50 -11.40
CA TRP A 81 -9.54 0.60 -9.95
C TRP A 81 -8.66 1.75 -9.49
N GLN A 82 -9.05 2.36 -8.39
CA GLN A 82 -8.24 3.35 -7.69
C GLN A 82 -8.04 2.94 -6.24
N VAL A 83 -6.85 3.23 -5.71
CA VAL A 83 -6.51 3.00 -4.31
C VAL A 83 -6.68 4.28 -3.50
N GLY A 84 -7.57 4.24 -2.51
CA GLY A 84 -7.74 5.28 -1.50
C GLY A 84 -7.14 4.87 -0.16
N ALA A 85 -6.81 5.85 0.68
CA ALA A 85 -6.34 5.63 2.04
C ALA A 85 -7.11 6.47 3.06
N ALA A 86 -7.51 5.82 4.14
CA ALA A 86 -7.84 6.47 5.41
C ALA A 86 -6.64 6.36 6.35
N TRP A 87 -6.48 7.28 7.31
CA TRP A 87 -5.28 7.30 8.15
C TRP A 87 -5.56 7.63 9.60
N GLN A 88 -4.68 7.12 10.46
CA GLN A 88 -4.65 7.40 11.89
C GLN A 88 -3.28 7.97 12.27
N LEU A 89 -3.31 8.99 13.13
CA LEU A 89 -2.14 9.67 13.70
C LEU A 89 -2.32 9.73 15.22
N TRP A 90 -1.22 9.76 15.97
CA TRP A 90 -1.24 9.90 17.42
C TRP A 90 -0.37 11.07 17.85
N LEU A 91 -0.77 11.72 18.94
CA LEU A 91 0.12 12.61 19.68
C LEU A 91 1.22 11.79 20.35
N ALA A 92 2.38 12.41 20.56
CA ALA A 92 3.50 11.78 21.22
C ALA A 92 3.12 11.39 22.65
N HIS A 93 3.15 10.09 22.92
CA HIS A 93 2.89 9.51 24.23
C HIS A 93 3.77 8.25 24.39
N PRO A 94 4.22 7.90 25.60
CA PRO A 94 5.00 6.67 25.83
C PRO A 94 4.34 5.42 25.25
N ASP A 95 3.01 5.30 25.38
CA ASP A 95 2.25 4.12 24.93
C ASP A 95 2.28 3.92 23.40
N VAL A 96 2.42 5.01 22.63
CA VAL A 96 2.44 4.97 21.16
C VAL A 96 3.84 5.04 20.60
N ARG A 97 4.88 4.98 21.44
CA ARG A 97 6.27 5.13 21.00
C ARG A 97 6.83 3.87 20.34
N HIS A 98 6.41 2.69 20.80
CA HIS A 98 6.90 1.41 20.30
C HIS A 98 5.89 0.82 19.31
N LEU A 99 6.21 0.89 18.01
CA LEU A 99 5.29 0.50 16.94
C LEU A 99 4.71 -0.92 17.10
N PRO A 100 5.48 -1.98 17.41
CA PRO A 100 4.89 -3.30 17.59
C PRO A 100 3.87 -3.36 18.73
N ASN A 101 4.13 -2.67 19.85
CA ASN A 101 3.20 -2.61 20.99
C ASN A 101 1.96 -1.80 20.63
N LEU A 102 2.12 -0.67 19.93
CA LEU A 102 1.00 0.12 19.43
C LEU A 102 0.08 -0.73 18.53
N LEU A 103 0.64 -1.49 17.59
CA LEU A 103 -0.16 -2.37 16.72
C LEU A 103 -0.83 -3.50 17.49
N HIS A 104 -0.14 -4.08 18.47
CA HIS A 104 -0.71 -5.08 19.36
C HIS A 104 -1.93 -4.53 20.12
N ASP A 105 -1.76 -3.38 20.78
CA ASP A 105 -2.79 -2.76 21.61
C ASP A 105 -3.99 -2.34 20.77
N LEU A 106 -3.74 -1.76 19.58
CA LEU A 106 -4.80 -1.46 18.61
C LEU A 106 -5.57 -2.72 18.22
N HIS A 107 -4.87 -3.81 17.87
CA HIS A 107 -5.55 -5.06 17.55
C HIS A 107 -6.41 -5.58 18.71
N GLN A 108 -5.88 -5.60 19.94
CA GLN A 108 -6.60 -6.08 21.12
C GLN A 108 -7.83 -5.23 21.45
N GLN A 109 -7.72 -3.91 21.35
CA GLN A 109 -8.82 -2.99 21.63
C GLN A 109 -9.90 -3.01 20.53
N LEU A 110 -9.49 -3.20 19.28
CA LEU A 110 -10.39 -3.11 18.13
C LEU A 110 -11.10 -4.42 17.82
N ALA A 111 -10.49 -5.58 18.08
CA ALA A 111 -11.08 -6.86 17.76
C ALA A 111 -12.51 -7.05 18.33
N PRO A 112 -12.82 -6.67 19.59
CA PRO A 112 -14.18 -6.75 20.11
C PRO A 112 -15.17 -5.83 19.39
N ARG A 113 -14.76 -4.58 19.11
CA ARG A 113 -15.62 -3.58 18.45
C ARG A 113 -15.87 -3.93 16.98
N ALA A 114 -14.82 -4.39 16.30
CA ALA A 114 -14.84 -4.78 14.90
C ALA A 114 -15.71 -6.03 14.64
N ALA A 115 -15.96 -6.86 15.66
CA ALA A 115 -16.89 -7.99 15.59
C ALA A 115 -18.38 -7.56 15.70
N GLY A 116 -18.65 -6.34 16.14
CA GLY A 116 -20.02 -5.81 16.27
C GLY A 116 -20.57 -5.20 14.97
N ASP A 117 -21.88 -5.03 14.93
CA ASP A 117 -22.56 -4.48 13.75
C ASP A 117 -22.15 -3.04 13.44
N GLY A 118 -22.20 -2.69 12.15
CA GLY A 118 -22.03 -1.32 11.67
C GLY A 118 -20.63 -0.74 11.79
N PHE A 119 -19.62 -1.56 12.13
CA PHE A 119 -18.24 -1.09 12.24
C PHE A 119 -17.71 -0.57 10.90
N ASP A 120 -17.19 0.66 10.87
CA ASP A 120 -16.51 1.25 9.71
C ASP A 120 -15.23 1.97 10.17
N ILE A 121 -14.09 1.42 9.76
CA ILE A 121 -12.73 1.90 10.05
C ILE A 121 -12.61 3.40 9.74
N ARG A 122 -13.21 3.85 8.64
CA ARG A 122 -13.13 5.23 8.16
C ARG A 122 -13.86 6.22 9.06
N LYS A 123 -14.82 5.73 9.87
CA LYS A 123 -15.60 6.55 10.81
C LYS A 123 -15.08 6.46 12.23
N GLU A 124 -14.57 5.30 12.62
CA GLU A 124 -14.26 5.01 14.01
C GLU A 124 -12.78 5.15 14.36
N LEU A 125 -11.88 4.97 13.40
CA LEU A 125 -10.43 4.94 13.65
C LEU A 125 -9.67 6.04 12.92
N ALA A 126 -10.09 6.31 11.69
CA ALA A 126 -9.39 7.27 10.86
C ALA A 126 -9.63 8.70 11.35
N VAL A 127 -8.54 9.46 11.50
CA VAL A 127 -8.58 10.91 11.74
C VAL A 127 -8.73 11.70 10.44
N GLY A 128 -8.52 11.05 9.30
CA GLY A 128 -8.74 11.62 7.97
C GLY A 128 -8.74 10.55 6.90
N HIS A 129 -9.20 10.92 5.71
CA HIS A 129 -9.25 10.04 4.56
C HIS A 129 -9.11 10.83 3.28
N ASP A 130 -8.82 10.12 2.19
CA ASP A 130 -8.83 10.69 0.86
C ASP A 130 -10.21 11.24 0.49
N GLU A 131 -10.24 12.45 -0.09
CA GLU A 131 -11.49 13.11 -0.49
C GLU A 131 -12.28 12.32 -1.54
N HIS A 132 -11.57 11.58 -2.38
CA HIS A 132 -12.16 10.77 -3.45
C HIS A 132 -12.60 9.38 -2.98
N MET A 133 -12.45 9.03 -1.69
CA MET A 133 -12.94 7.75 -1.18
C MET A 133 -14.46 7.70 -1.19
N THR A 134 -14.98 6.62 -1.77
CA THR A 134 -16.39 6.32 -1.80
C THR A 134 -16.85 5.74 -0.47
N TRP A 135 -18.08 6.06 -0.08
CA TRP A 135 -18.73 5.53 1.12
C TRP A 135 -19.63 4.34 0.76
N GLY A 136 -20.02 3.55 1.77
CA GLY A 136 -20.85 2.36 1.55
C GLY A 136 -20.03 1.18 1.03
N ASP A 137 -20.61 0.38 0.13
CA ASP A 137 -20.10 -0.94 -0.26
C ASP A 137 -19.21 -0.94 -1.52
N GLN A 138 -18.90 0.25 -2.06
CA GLN A 138 -18.11 0.42 -3.29
C GLN A 138 -16.60 0.46 -3.03
N ALA A 139 -16.19 0.81 -1.81
CA ALA A 139 -14.80 0.72 -1.35
C ALA A 139 -14.64 -0.52 -0.47
N THR A 140 -13.69 -1.36 -0.84
CA THR A 140 -13.36 -2.62 -0.15
C THR A 140 -11.98 -2.49 0.47
N TYR A 141 -11.87 -2.87 1.73
CA TYR A 141 -10.60 -2.90 2.44
C TYR A 141 -9.61 -3.83 1.73
N MET A 142 -8.40 -3.35 1.46
CA MET A 142 -7.37 -4.12 0.74
C MET A 142 -6.09 -4.34 1.55
N GLY A 143 -5.94 -3.71 2.71
CA GLY A 143 -4.75 -3.85 3.55
C GLY A 143 -4.48 -2.66 4.44
N ALA A 144 -3.37 -2.72 5.16
CA ALA A 144 -2.88 -1.62 5.98
C ALA A 144 -1.39 -1.40 5.78
N ALA A 145 -0.95 -0.19 6.13
CA ALA A 145 0.46 0.16 6.19
C ALA A 145 0.81 0.90 7.48
N ALA A 146 1.95 0.54 8.08
CA ALA A 146 2.56 1.26 9.18
C ALA A 146 3.72 2.10 8.68
N ILE A 147 3.62 3.41 8.85
CA ILE A 147 4.67 4.38 8.52
C ILE A 147 5.40 4.73 9.80
N SER A 148 6.74 4.69 9.77
CA SER A 148 7.61 5.01 10.91
C SER A 148 8.68 6.01 10.49
N LEU A 149 8.93 6.99 11.36
CA LEU A 149 10.07 7.91 11.30
C LEU A 149 11.29 7.36 12.05
N ASP A 150 11.11 6.27 12.83
CA ASP A 150 12.23 5.48 13.32
C ASP A 150 12.70 4.56 12.18
N THR A 151 13.92 4.81 11.69
CA THR A 151 14.52 4.06 10.56
C THR A 151 15.92 3.55 10.92
N ASP A 152 16.55 2.84 9.97
CA ASP A 152 17.96 2.45 10.00
C ASP A 152 18.95 3.62 10.19
N ALA A 153 18.55 4.84 9.79
CA ALA A 153 19.33 6.06 9.97
C ALA A 153 19.26 6.62 11.41
N GLY A 154 18.30 6.14 12.22
CA GLY A 154 18.11 6.57 13.60
C GLY A 154 16.63 6.70 13.97
N THR A 155 16.39 6.90 15.27
CA THR A 155 15.06 7.23 15.79
C THR A 155 14.63 8.64 15.40
N TRP A 156 13.33 8.91 15.47
CA TRP A 156 12.75 10.24 15.30
C TRP A 156 13.46 11.29 16.17
N ASP A 157 13.67 11.02 17.46
CA ASP A 157 14.30 12.01 18.35
C ASP A 157 15.77 12.28 18.00
N GLN A 158 16.46 11.30 17.41
CA GLN A 158 17.85 11.46 16.97
C GLN A 158 17.91 12.23 15.67
N THR A 159 17.11 11.84 14.68
CA THR A 159 17.09 12.45 13.34
C THR A 159 16.51 13.87 13.38
N CYS A 160 15.49 14.11 14.18
CA CYS A 160 14.87 15.43 14.32
C CYS A 160 15.82 16.48 14.91
N LYS A 161 16.80 16.09 15.75
CA LYS A 161 17.77 17.02 16.34
C LYS A 161 18.79 17.54 15.33
N THR A 162 19.10 16.77 14.31
CA THR A 162 20.12 17.10 13.29
C THR A 162 19.50 17.56 11.97
N ALA A 163 18.22 17.26 11.74
CA ALA A 163 17.48 17.74 10.58
C ALA A 163 17.35 19.27 10.54
N THR A 164 17.40 19.83 9.34
CA THR A 164 17.17 21.28 9.11
C THR A 164 15.77 21.55 8.54
N SER A 165 15.13 20.52 8.00
CA SER A 165 13.81 20.57 7.38
C SER A 165 13.15 19.18 7.40
N SER A 166 11.84 19.13 7.12
CA SER A 166 11.11 17.87 6.98
C SER A 166 11.64 16.96 5.86
N ALA A 167 12.33 17.52 4.86
CA ALA A 167 12.97 16.76 3.78
C ALA A 167 14.23 15.99 4.24
N ASP A 168 14.82 16.36 5.38
CA ASP A 168 15.98 15.65 5.93
C ASP A 168 15.55 14.39 6.72
N LEU A 169 14.25 14.22 6.97
CA LEU A 169 13.72 13.11 7.73
C LEU A 169 13.51 11.88 6.83
N PRO A 170 14.11 10.72 7.14
CA PRO A 170 13.77 9.48 6.48
C PRO A 170 12.43 8.93 7.00
N ALA A 171 11.83 8.01 6.25
CA ALA A 171 10.70 7.22 6.71
C ALA A 171 10.76 5.81 6.13
N ILE A 172 10.22 4.85 6.86
CA ILE A 172 10.03 3.48 6.40
C ILE A 172 8.55 3.12 6.52
N THR A 173 8.00 2.50 5.47
CA THR A 173 6.60 2.07 5.43
C THR A 173 6.54 0.57 5.24
N ARG A 174 5.84 -0.12 6.14
CA ARG A 174 5.61 -1.57 6.07
C ARG A 174 4.16 -1.81 5.69
N VAL A 175 3.94 -2.55 4.62
CA VAL A 175 2.62 -2.74 4.01
C VAL A 175 2.27 -4.20 4.01
N LEU A 176 1.04 -4.50 4.40
CA LEU A 176 0.47 -5.83 4.26
C LEU A 176 -0.92 -5.72 3.63
N LEU A 177 -1.08 -6.39 2.49
CA LEU A 177 -2.35 -6.46 1.77
C LEU A 177 -3.11 -7.75 2.13
N THR A 178 -4.42 -7.73 1.93
CA THR A 178 -5.31 -8.86 2.23
C THR A 178 -5.07 -10.07 1.32
N ASP A 179 -4.42 -9.88 0.17
CA ASP A 179 -3.95 -10.96 -0.71
C ASP A 179 -2.64 -11.61 -0.24
N GLY A 180 -2.10 -11.16 0.90
CA GLY A 180 -0.83 -11.63 1.46
C GLY A 180 0.40 -10.91 0.92
N THR A 181 0.25 -9.95 0.00
CA THR A 181 1.40 -9.15 -0.47
C THR A 181 1.99 -8.36 0.70
N ALA A 182 3.29 -8.55 0.94
CA ALA A 182 4.07 -7.75 1.87
C ALA A 182 4.97 -6.78 1.10
N MET A 183 5.09 -5.54 1.57
CA MET A 183 6.03 -4.56 1.01
C MET A 183 6.74 -3.78 2.11
N ILE A 184 7.98 -3.37 1.83
CA ILE A 184 8.71 -2.38 2.61
C ILE A 184 9.09 -1.25 1.66
N CYS A 185 8.66 -0.03 1.97
CA CYS A 185 8.99 1.16 1.21
C CYS A 185 9.94 2.04 2.03
N HIS A 186 11.10 2.36 1.47
CA HIS A 186 12.06 3.27 2.09
C HIS A 186 11.94 4.65 1.44
N SER A 187 11.69 5.67 2.25
CA SER A 187 11.82 7.08 1.87
C SER A 187 13.10 7.62 2.48
N ARG A 188 14.12 7.83 1.66
CA ARG A 188 15.42 8.35 2.11
C ARG A 188 15.35 9.86 2.35
N SER A 189 16.37 10.40 3.02
CA SER A 189 16.47 11.84 3.29
C SER A 189 16.98 12.61 2.07
N ARG A 190 16.93 13.94 2.13
CA ARG A 190 17.51 14.83 1.13
C ARG A 190 19.00 14.56 0.85
N ALA A 191 19.78 14.12 1.83
CA ALA A 191 21.20 13.76 1.64
C ALA A 191 21.38 12.57 0.69
N GLN A 192 20.34 11.75 0.56
CA GLN A 192 20.22 10.62 -0.36
C GLN A 192 19.19 10.94 -1.47
N PHE A 193 19.10 12.22 -1.86
CA PHE A 193 18.24 12.72 -2.95
C PHE A 193 16.75 12.39 -2.81
N ASN A 194 16.26 12.14 -1.59
CA ASN A 194 14.88 11.68 -1.35
C ASN A 194 14.50 10.43 -2.15
N GLU A 195 15.47 9.54 -2.37
CA GLU A 195 15.27 8.26 -3.04
C GLU A 195 14.10 7.49 -2.40
N PHE A 196 13.28 6.88 -3.24
CA PHE A 196 12.17 6.03 -2.83
C PHE A 196 12.32 4.66 -3.45
N THR A 197 12.50 3.64 -2.61
CA THR A 197 12.68 2.25 -3.05
C THR A 197 11.63 1.35 -2.42
N VAL A 198 11.27 0.27 -3.11
CA VAL A 198 10.26 -0.69 -2.66
C VAL A 198 10.78 -2.12 -2.77
N GLU A 199 10.76 -2.85 -1.65
CA GLU A 199 10.87 -4.30 -1.67
C GLU A 199 9.46 -4.90 -1.56
N ALA A 200 9.10 -5.82 -2.45
CA ALA A 200 7.76 -6.39 -2.51
C ALA A 200 7.78 -7.90 -2.71
N SER A 201 6.82 -8.60 -2.09
CA SER A 201 6.67 -10.05 -2.24
C SER A 201 5.93 -10.51 -3.49
N ALA A 202 5.27 -9.58 -4.17
CA ALA A 202 4.57 -9.82 -5.42
C ALA A 202 5.12 -8.89 -6.51
N PRO A 203 4.95 -9.23 -7.80
CA PRO A 203 5.36 -8.37 -8.89
C PRO A 203 4.72 -6.99 -8.83
N MET A 204 5.54 -5.95 -9.08
CA MET A 204 5.16 -4.53 -9.14
C MET A 204 5.17 -3.99 -10.58
N GLN A 205 5.44 -4.85 -11.57
CA GLN A 205 5.49 -4.48 -12.98
C GLN A 205 4.58 -5.38 -13.79
N HIS A 206 3.79 -4.76 -14.67
CA HIS A 206 2.97 -5.47 -15.65
C HIS A 206 3.09 -4.78 -17.01
N GLY A 207 3.47 -5.56 -18.03
CA GLY A 207 3.68 -5.05 -19.39
C GLY A 207 4.74 -3.95 -19.48
N ALA A 208 4.44 -2.89 -20.25
CA ALA A 208 5.33 -1.74 -20.45
C ALA A 208 5.16 -0.65 -19.39
N THR A 209 4.34 -0.86 -18.36
CA THR A 209 4.14 0.12 -17.29
C THR A 209 5.24 -0.04 -16.25
N TRP A 210 6.09 0.99 -16.12
CA TRP A 210 7.17 1.03 -15.14
C TRP A 210 6.73 1.86 -13.93
N PRO A 211 6.90 1.36 -12.69
CA PRO A 211 6.75 2.21 -11.52
C PRO A 211 7.74 3.37 -11.58
N MET A 212 7.37 4.54 -11.04
CA MET A 212 8.26 5.72 -10.98
C MET A 212 9.26 5.64 -9.81
N PHE A 213 9.61 4.42 -9.41
CA PHE A 213 10.47 4.12 -8.28
C PHE A 213 11.20 2.80 -8.50
N ASP A 214 12.36 2.70 -7.88
CA ASP A 214 13.14 1.46 -7.91
C ASP A 214 12.49 0.42 -7.01
N TRP A 215 12.45 -0.82 -7.49
CA TRP A 215 11.87 -1.91 -6.73
C TRP A 215 12.62 -3.22 -6.91
N ALA A 216 12.50 -4.08 -5.91
CA ALA A 216 13.05 -5.44 -5.93
C ALA A 216 12.00 -6.43 -5.43
N GLN A 217 11.91 -7.58 -6.12
CA GLN A 217 11.10 -8.68 -5.64
C GLN A 217 11.85 -9.45 -4.54
N THR A 218 11.22 -9.66 -3.39
CA THR A 218 11.79 -10.40 -2.26
C THR A 218 10.76 -11.38 -1.73
N ASP A 219 11.15 -12.59 -1.36
CA ASP A 219 10.23 -13.57 -0.80
C ASP A 219 9.43 -13.02 0.41
N ALA A 220 8.14 -13.42 0.51
CA ALA A 220 7.24 -12.91 1.54
C ALA A 220 7.68 -13.29 2.95
N ASP A 221 8.15 -14.52 3.15
CA ASP A 221 8.64 -14.99 4.45
C ASP A 221 9.94 -14.28 4.82
N VAL A 222 10.81 -14.02 3.85
CA VAL A 222 12.03 -13.23 4.06
C VAL A 222 11.70 -11.82 4.53
N LEU A 223 10.78 -11.11 3.88
CA LEU A 223 10.36 -9.77 4.30
C LEU A 223 9.74 -9.79 5.71
N ARG A 224 8.83 -10.73 5.98
CA ARG A 224 8.09 -10.79 7.25
C ARG A 224 8.93 -11.27 8.43
N ARG A 225 10.05 -11.95 8.21
CA ARG A 225 10.94 -12.44 9.28
C ARG A 225 12.20 -11.59 9.46
N ARG A 226 12.42 -10.60 8.58
CA ARG A 226 13.56 -9.70 8.67
C ARG A 226 13.49 -8.90 9.96
N GLU A 227 14.58 -8.88 10.70
CA GLU A 227 14.75 -7.91 11.80
C GLU A 227 15.13 -6.55 11.21
N PRO A 228 14.56 -5.43 11.70
CA PRO A 228 13.66 -5.30 12.87
C PRO A 228 12.15 -5.38 12.55
N ASP A 229 11.79 -5.75 11.32
CA ASP A 229 10.41 -5.61 10.81
C ASP A 229 9.46 -6.73 11.25
N ARG A 230 10.00 -7.84 11.76
CA ARG A 230 9.27 -9.07 12.08
C ARG A 230 8.04 -8.83 12.95
N ASP A 231 8.22 -8.19 14.10
CA ASP A 231 7.12 -7.97 15.04
C ASP A 231 6.11 -6.93 14.54
N VAL A 232 6.55 -5.99 13.70
CA VAL A 232 5.65 -5.06 13.02
C VAL A 232 4.76 -5.81 12.03
N PHE A 233 5.33 -6.66 11.17
CA PHE A 233 4.55 -7.46 10.23
C PHE A 233 3.61 -8.43 10.91
N ARG A 234 4.03 -9.04 12.02
CA ARG A 234 3.19 -9.93 12.81
C ARG A 234 1.92 -9.24 13.29
N TRP A 235 2.06 -8.11 14.00
CA TRP A 235 0.88 -7.41 14.53
C TRP A 235 0.09 -6.64 13.46
N LEU A 236 0.75 -6.16 12.41
CA LEU A 236 0.06 -5.60 11.24
C LEU A 236 -0.79 -6.67 10.54
N GLY A 237 -0.34 -7.93 10.52
CA GLY A 237 -1.10 -9.11 10.09
C GLY A 237 -2.38 -9.30 10.88
N GLU A 238 -2.27 -9.46 12.19
CA GLU A 238 -3.42 -9.66 13.09
C GLU A 238 -4.44 -8.51 12.98
N LEU A 239 -3.95 -7.28 12.90
CA LEU A 239 -4.79 -6.10 12.69
C LEU A 239 -5.46 -6.17 11.31
N THR A 240 -4.71 -6.42 10.25
CA THR A 240 -5.24 -6.48 8.87
C THR A 240 -6.33 -7.55 8.73
N ASP A 241 -6.13 -8.72 9.32
CA ASP A 241 -7.11 -9.81 9.32
C ASP A 241 -8.39 -9.42 10.07
N THR A 242 -8.25 -8.76 11.21
CA THR A 242 -9.37 -8.27 12.00
C THR A 242 -10.19 -7.24 11.22
N LEU A 243 -9.50 -6.27 10.61
CA LEU A 243 -10.12 -5.21 9.83
C LEU A 243 -10.79 -5.75 8.55
N ASN A 244 -10.15 -6.70 7.87
CA ASN A 244 -10.71 -7.36 6.69
C ASN A 244 -11.99 -8.14 7.02
N ARG A 245 -12.01 -8.88 8.13
CA ARG A 245 -13.24 -9.58 8.59
C ARG A 245 -14.38 -8.60 8.83
N ALA A 246 -14.09 -7.49 9.52
CA ALA A 246 -15.09 -6.48 9.83
C ALA A 246 -15.62 -5.77 8.57
N ASP A 247 -14.74 -5.44 7.61
CA ASP A 247 -15.15 -4.81 6.35
C ASP A 247 -16.02 -5.74 5.49
N ASN A 248 -15.68 -7.03 5.43
CA ASN A 248 -16.50 -8.03 4.72
C ASN A 248 -17.88 -8.20 5.36
N ALA A 249 -17.96 -8.21 6.69
CA ALA A 249 -19.24 -8.25 7.42
C ALA A 249 -20.09 -7.00 7.11
N ARG A 250 -19.47 -5.82 7.16
CA ARG A 250 -20.11 -4.53 6.81
C ARG A 250 -20.65 -4.52 5.38
N ILE A 251 -19.85 -4.92 4.38
CA ILE A 251 -20.28 -4.98 2.97
C ILE A 251 -21.45 -5.95 2.80
N SER A 252 -21.38 -7.12 3.44
CA SER A 252 -22.44 -8.12 3.37
C SER A 252 -23.77 -7.60 3.95
N ALA A 253 -23.72 -6.89 5.08
CA ALA A 253 -24.89 -6.26 5.70
C ALA A 253 -25.51 -5.16 4.80
N LEU A 254 -24.67 -4.31 4.20
CA LEU A 254 -25.13 -3.24 3.29
C LEU A 254 -25.84 -3.79 2.05
N ARG A 255 -25.25 -4.83 1.42
CA ARG A 255 -25.84 -5.49 0.24
C ARG A 255 -27.15 -6.21 0.56
N SER A 256 -27.24 -6.84 1.73
CA SER A 256 -28.46 -7.50 2.20
C SER A 256 -29.60 -6.50 2.41
N THR A 257 -29.28 -5.34 2.96
CA THR A 257 -30.24 -4.24 3.16
C THR A 257 -30.72 -3.67 1.82
N ALA A 258 -29.80 -3.43 0.86
CA ALA A 258 -30.13 -2.93 -0.46
C ALA A 258 -31.04 -3.90 -1.26
N THR A 259 -30.81 -5.21 -1.11
CA THR A 259 -31.62 -6.25 -1.78
C THR A 259 -33.03 -6.33 -1.18
N SER A 260 -33.14 -6.17 0.14
CA SER A 260 -34.42 -6.19 0.87
C SER A 260 -35.31 -4.96 0.58
N HIS A 261 -34.71 -3.84 0.15
CA HIS A 261 -35.41 -2.60 -0.19
C HIS A 261 -35.79 -2.47 -1.68
N ARG A 262 -35.52 -3.46 -2.52
CA ARG A 262 -36.04 -3.45 -3.91
C ARG A 262 -37.56 -3.67 -3.85
N PRO A 263 -38.40 -2.70 -4.25
CA PRO A 263 -39.84 -2.90 -4.27
C PRO A 263 -40.13 -4.07 -5.22
N ARG A 264 -40.91 -5.04 -4.75
CA ARG A 264 -41.48 -6.10 -5.59
C ARG A 264 -42.33 -5.39 -6.65
N GLY A 265 -41.77 -5.20 -7.84
CA GLY A 265 -42.51 -4.71 -8.99
C GLY A 265 -43.74 -5.58 -9.20
N HIS A 266 -44.91 -4.96 -9.16
CA HIS A 266 -46.14 -5.57 -9.65
C HIS A 266 -45.93 -6.00 -11.11
N ARG A 267 -46.16 -7.31 -11.33
CA ARG A 267 -46.51 -8.02 -12.57
C ARG A 267 -46.17 -7.38 -13.91
#